data_AF-A0AAU4C1L1-F1
#
_entry.id   AF-A0AAU4C1L1-F1
#
_cell.length_a   1.000
_cell.length_b   1.000
_cell.length_c   1.000
_cell.angle_alpha   90.00
_cell.angle_beta   90.00
_cell.angle_gamma   90.00
#
_symmetry.space_group_name_H-M   'P 1'
#
loop_
_entity.id
_entity.type
_entity.pdbx_description
1 polymer ?
#
loop_
_entity_poly.entity_id
_entity_poly.type
_entity_poly.pdbx_seq_one_letter_code
_entity_poly.pdbx_strand_id
1 'polypeptide(L)' 'MAERAVADALAEGLRRHGATTVVGQSLPSALFLATPRVGIRQIGYRTENAGGAMARRAHRPPGRGRRSAG' A
#
# COMPACT_ATOMS: atom_id res chain seq x y z
N MET A 1 -7.95 29.10 -3.87
CA MET A 1 -7.57 27.83 -4.51
C MET A 1 -6.78 27.03 -3.50
N ALA A 2 -7.27 25.89 -3.02
CA ALA A 2 -6.49 25.06 -2.10
C ALA A 2 -5.29 24.49 -2.87
N GLU A 3 -4.08 24.74 -2.37
CA GLU A 3 -2.86 24.22 -2.97
C GLU A 3 -2.88 22.70 -2.92
N ARG A 4 -2.69 22.05 -4.08
CA ARG A 4 -2.64 20.59 -4.15
C ARG A 4 -1.31 20.12 -3.57
N ALA A 5 -1.35 19.49 -2.41
CA ALA A 5 -0.13 18.99 -1.79
C ALA A 5 0.51 17.90 -2.67
N VAL A 6 1.83 17.85 -2.68
CA VAL A 6 2.61 16.78 -3.35
C VAL A 6 2.16 15.39 -2.89
N ALA A 7 1.71 15.27 -1.63
CA ALA A 7 1.15 14.05 -1.08
C ALA A 7 -0.12 13.56 -1.79
N ASP A 8 -1.02 14.47 -2.18
CA ASP A 8 -2.24 14.13 -2.93
C ASP A 8 -1.88 13.71 -4.37
N ALA A 9 -0.84 14.32 -4.95
CA ALA A 9 -0.30 13.93 -6.25
C ALA A 9 0.27 12.51 -6.25
N LEU A 10 1.02 12.17 -5.21
CA LEU A 10 1.59 10.84 -5.02
C LEU A 10 0.51 9.78 -4.75
N ALA A 11 -0.44 10.08 -3.85
CA ALA A 11 -1.55 9.18 -3.53
C ALA A 11 -2.38 8.82 -4.79
N GLU A 12 -2.66 9.81 -5.63
CA GLU A 12 -3.39 9.61 -6.88
C GLU A 12 -2.56 8.83 -7.92
N GLY A 13 -1.24 9.07 -7.98
CA GLY A 13 -0.33 8.25 -8.79
C GLY A 13 -0.35 6.78 -8.38
N LEU A 14 -0.25 6.50 -7.08
CA LEU A 14 -0.30 5.15 -6.54
C LEU A 14 -1.64 4.46 -6.87
N ARG A 15 -2.76 5.16 -6.71
CA ARG A 15 -4.08 4.64 -7.06
C ARG A 15 -4.18 4.27 -8.54
N ARG A 16 -3.69 5.13 -9.45
CA ARG A 16 -3.71 4.86 -10.90
C ARG A 16 -2.91 3.61 -11.29
N HIS A 17 -1.87 3.27 -10.52
CA HIS A 17 -1.09 2.05 -10.72
C HIS A 17 -1.63 0.82 -9.96
N GLY A 18 -2.84 0.93 -9.38
CA GLY A 18 -3.52 -0.19 -8.72
C GLY A 18 -3.02 -0.49 -7.31
N ALA A 19 -2.27 0.43 -6.69
CA ALA A 19 -1.88 0.26 -5.29
C ALA A 19 -3.13 0.37 -4.39
N THR A 20 -3.37 -0.66 -3.57
CA THR A 20 -4.49 -0.69 -2.62
C THR A 20 -4.06 -0.53 -1.18
N THR A 21 -2.76 -0.65 -0.91
CA THR A 21 -2.19 -0.68 0.44
C THR A 21 -0.82 0.01 0.47
N VAL A 22 -0.59 0.88 1.45
CA VAL A 22 0.72 1.46 1.77
C VAL A 22 1.16 0.99 3.14
N VAL A 23 2.43 0.66 3.26
CA VAL A 23 3.04 0.11 4.48
C VAL A 23 4.13 1.09 4.94
N GLY A 24 4.17 1.45 6.22
CA GLY A 24 5.19 2.38 6.73
C GLY A 24 5.43 2.27 8.23
N GLN A 25 6.58 2.80 8.67
CA GLN A 25 7.17 2.44 9.96
C GLN A 25 7.35 3.60 10.95
N SER A 26 7.38 4.85 10.50
CA SER A 26 7.43 5.98 11.41
C SER A 26 6.90 7.26 10.76
N LEU A 27 6.06 7.95 11.54
CA LEU A 27 5.48 9.28 11.34
C LEU A 27 4.38 9.40 10.29
N PRO A 28 3.33 10.21 10.57
CA PRO A 28 2.31 10.50 9.59
C PRO A 28 2.95 11.41 8.53
N SER A 29 3.59 10.79 7.53
CA SER A 29 3.91 11.49 6.29
C SER A 29 2.62 12.07 5.72
N ALA A 30 2.69 13.25 5.09
CA ALA A 30 1.52 13.83 4.41
C ALA A 30 0.85 12.81 3.44
N LEU A 31 1.62 11.84 2.92
CA LEU A 31 1.12 10.71 2.14
C LEU A 31 0.24 9.73 2.93
N PHE A 32 0.54 9.46 4.20
CA PHE A 32 -0.32 8.66 5.10
C PHE A 32 -1.66 9.36 5.36
N LEU A 33 -1.69 10.70 5.35
CA LEU A 33 -2.94 11.46 5.46
C LEU A 33 -3.71 11.54 4.12
N ALA A 34 -3.00 11.50 2.99
CA ALA A 34 -3.60 11.57 1.65
C ALA A 34 -4.13 10.21 1.14
N THR A 35 -3.47 9.10 1.49
CA THR A 35 -3.79 7.76 0.96
C THR A 35 -5.21 7.25 1.28
N PRO A 36 -5.78 7.43 2.49
CA PRO A 36 -7.17 7.03 2.76
C PRO A 36 -8.19 7.80 1.92
N ARG A 37 -7.90 9.06 1.56
CA ARG A 37 -8.80 9.92 0.77
C ARG A 37 -9.00 9.38 -0.65
N VAL A 38 -8.08 8.54 -1.11
CA VAL A 38 -8.10 7.91 -2.44
C VAL A 38 -8.33 6.39 -2.36
N GLY A 39 -8.78 5.88 -1.20
CA GLY A 39 -9.13 4.47 -1.01
C GLY A 39 -7.96 3.53 -0.75
N ILE A 40 -6.77 4.05 -0.45
CA ILE A 40 -5.58 3.25 -0.15
C ILE A 40 -5.50 2.96 1.35
N ARG A 41 -5.44 1.67 1.71
CA ARG A 41 -5.37 1.22 3.10
C ARG A 41 -3.96 1.40 3.66
N GLN A 42 -3.87 1.78 4.93
CA GLN A 42 -2.58 1.97 5.59
C GLN A 42 -2.30 0.81 6.53
N ILE A 43 -1.09 0.27 6.47
CA ILE A 43 -0.61 -0.77 7.39
C ILE A 43 0.63 -0.22 8.09
N GLY A 44 0.47 0.15 9.36
CA GLY A 44 1.60 0.49 10.23
C GLY A 44 2.29 -0.77 10.73
N TYR A 45 3.61 -0.74 10.86
CA TYR A 45 4.36 -1.82 11.50
C TYR A 45 5.44 -1.26 12.42
N ARG A 46 5.74 -1.98 13.50
CA ARG A 46 6.66 -1.54 14.56
C ARG A 46 8.07 -2.12 14.40
N THR A 47 8.25 -3.14 13.56
CA THR A 47 9.49 -3.91 13.43
C THR A 47 10.08 -3.84 12.02
N GLU A 48 11.37 -3.49 11.95
CA GLU A 48 12.18 -3.15 10.76
C GLU A 48 12.01 -4.13 9.58
N ASN A 49 11.78 -5.40 9.90
CA ASN A 49 11.73 -6.51 8.95
C ASN A 49 10.30 -6.87 8.48
N ALA A 50 9.26 -6.28 9.06
CA ALA A 50 7.87 -6.64 8.76
C ALA A 50 7.34 -5.99 7.47
N GLY A 51 7.84 -4.79 7.12
CA GLY A 51 7.35 -4.04 5.96
C GLY A 51 7.60 -4.75 4.63
N GLY A 52 8.85 -5.19 4.40
CA GLY A 52 9.22 -5.92 3.18
C GLY A 52 8.56 -7.29 3.09
N ALA A 53 8.44 -8.01 4.20
CA ALA A 53 7.75 -9.30 4.25
C ALA A 53 6.24 -9.18 3.94
N MET A 54 5.60 -8.12 4.44
CA MET A 54 4.18 -7.83 4.15
C MET A 54 3.97 -7.37 2.72
N ALA A 55 4.82 -6.50 2.16
CA ALA A 55 4.73 -6.08 0.76
C ALA A 55 4.86 -7.28 -0.19
N ARG A 56 5.81 -8.19 0.09
CA ARG A 56 5.99 -9.42 -0.70
C ARG A 56 4.83 -10.41 -0.57
N ARG A 57 4.20 -10.51 0.61
CA ARG A 57 2.98 -11.30 0.81
C ARG A 57 1.74 -10.65 0.16
N ALA A 58 1.62 -9.33 0.20
CA ALA A 58 0.55 -8.59 -0.45
C ALA A 58 0.61 -8.72 -1.99
N HIS A 59 1.82 -8.80 -2.55
CA HIS A 59 2.02 -9.08 -3.98
C HIS A 59 1.87 -10.59 -4.32
N ARG A 60 1.65 -11.50 -3.38
CA ARG A 60 1.49 -12.93 -3.74
C ARG A 60 0.26 -13.11 -4.66
N PRO A 61 0.42 -13.51 -5.94
CA PRO A 61 -0.73 -13.83 -6.77
C PRO A 61 -1.44 -15.07 -6.20
N PRO A 62 -2.78 -15.18 -6.31
CA PRO A 62 -3.50 -16.34 -5.81
C PRO A 62 -2.91 -17.62 -6.41
N GLY A 63 -2.51 -18.55 -5.55
CA GLY A 63 -1.92 -19.81 -5.97
C GLY A 63 -2.92 -20.59 -6.83
N ARG A 64 -2.57 -20.84 -8.08
CA ARG A 64 -3.28 -21.79 -8.95
C ARG A 64 -3.16 -23.17 -8.30
N GLY A 65 -4.21 -23.58 -7.59
CA GLY A 65 -4.32 -24.91 -7.00
C GLY A 65 -4.03 -25.96 -8.07
N ARG A 66 -2.95 -26.71 -7.88
CA ARG A 66 -2.70 -27.91 -8.66
C ARG A 66 -3.75 -28.92 -8.22
N ARG A 67 -4.76 -29.12 -9.05
CA ARG A 67 -5.65 -30.28 -8.95
C ARG A 67 -4.75 -31.51 -9.14
N SER A 68 -4.65 -32.32 -8.11
CA SER A 68 -4.16 -33.70 -8.19
C SER A 68 -5.06 -34.47 -9.14
N ALA A 69 -4.54 -34.83 -10.30
CA ALA A 69 -5.08 -35.93 -11.08
C ALA A 69 -4.59 -37.22 -10.41
N GLY A 70 -5.54 -38.03 -9.95
CA GLY A 70 -5.32 -39.42 -9.58
C GLY A 70 -5.23 -40.32 -10.80
#